data_AF-A0A534Q097-F1
#
_entry.id   AF-A0A534Q097-F1
#
_cell.length_a   1.000
_cell.length_b   1.000
_cell.length_c   1.000
_cell.angle_alpha   90.00
_cell.angle_beta   90.00
_cell.angle_gamma   90.00
#
_symmetry.space_group_name_H-M   'P 1'
#
loop_
_entity.id
_entity.type
_entity.pdbx_description
1 polymer ?
#
loop_
_entity_poly.entity_id
_entity_poly.type
_entity_poly.pdbx_seq_one_letter_code
_entity_poly.pdbx_strand_id
1 'polypeptide(L)'
;MRQNLRRHDRGFTMVELMIVVALIGIISSLAIPNYLKFTARSQRAEMLETVSKMKLYFKTTIDNTGSFITPNTPTAGTQSAVNPNPATPVGQPASWDNHRAGWVDLPFPPEGALRMRYAYTPADDHVTIDVCGSFPGMGANIAGICGDSLLGNYRYVEIFYPNGTSDITEFPVAF
;
A
#
# COMPACT_ATOMS: atom_id res chain seq x y z
N MET A 1 -7.32 18.93 69.52
CA MET A 1 -7.26 19.93 68.44
C MET A 1 -6.96 19.21 67.13
N ARG A 2 -7.93 19.12 66.20
CA ARG A 2 -7.75 18.55 64.87
C ARG A 2 -7.64 19.72 63.88
N GLN A 3 -6.44 20.01 63.39
CA GLN A 3 -6.24 21.02 62.34
C GLN A 3 -6.69 20.40 61.00
N ASN A 4 -7.82 20.88 60.47
CA ASN A 4 -8.27 20.54 59.12
C ASN A 4 -7.32 21.18 58.10
N LEU A 5 -6.45 20.38 57.50
CA LEU A 5 -5.67 20.74 56.31
C LEU A 5 -6.64 21.03 55.16
N ARG A 6 -6.95 22.31 54.94
CA ARG A 6 -7.68 22.77 53.75
C ARG A 6 -6.80 22.48 52.52
N ARG A 7 -7.13 21.43 51.77
CA ARG A 7 -6.58 21.21 50.43
C ARG A 7 -7.07 22.37 49.55
N HIS A 8 -6.14 23.20 49.09
CA HIS A 8 -6.43 24.19 48.06
C HIS A 8 -6.58 23.44 46.74
N ASP A 9 -7.81 23.08 46.40
CA ASP A 9 -8.14 22.62 45.04
C ASP A 9 -8.03 23.83 44.11
N ARG A 10 -6.82 24.04 43.57
CA ARG A 10 -6.56 25.05 42.54
C ARG A 10 -7.14 24.53 41.24
N GLY A 11 -8.21 25.15 40.76
CA GLY A 11 -8.74 24.91 39.43
C GLY A 11 -7.75 25.34 38.34
N PHE A 12 -7.82 24.68 37.18
CA PHE A 12 -7.02 24.99 36.00
C PHE A 12 -7.35 26.39 35.48
N THR A 13 -6.34 27.20 35.16
CA THR A 13 -6.58 28.55 34.63
C THR A 13 -6.90 28.50 33.13
N MET A 14 -7.77 29.40 32.63
CA MET A 14 -8.01 29.49 31.18
C MET A 14 -6.73 29.85 30.41
N VAL A 15 -5.82 30.59 31.05
CA VAL A 15 -4.53 30.97 30.47
C VAL A 15 -3.62 29.76 30.29
N GLU A 16 -3.55 28.85 31.26
CA GLU A 16 -2.82 27.58 31.11
C GLU A 16 -3.36 26.76 29.95
N LEU A 17 -4.69 26.71 29.76
CA LEU A 17 -5.30 26.03 28.62
C LEU A 17 -4.85 26.64 27.29
N MET A 18 -4.91 27.97 27.19
CA MET A 18 -4.62 28.68 25.94
C MET A 18 -3.16 28.50 25.50
N ILE A 19 -2.21 28.54 26.44
CA ILE A 19 -0.79 28.31 26.13
C ILE A 19 -0.57 26.86 25.68
N VAL A 20 -1.20 25.89 26.34
CA VAL A 20 -1.08 24.47 25.95
C VAL A 20 -1.62 24.23 24.55
N VAL A 21 -2.78 24.78 24.20
CA VAL A 21 -3.35 24.65 22.85
C VAL A 21 -2.45 25.32 21.81
N ALA A 22 -1.88 26.49 22.11
CA ALA A 22 -0.96 27.17 21.21
C ALA A 22 0.31 26.34 20.93
N LEU A 23 0.90 25.73 21.97
CA LEU A 23 2.07 24.87 21.83
C LEU A 23 1.76 23.58 21.06
N ILE A 24 0.64 22.93 21.35
CA ILE A 24 0.19 21.73 20.61
C ILE A 24 -0.02 22.08 19.12
N GLY A 25 -0.57 23.27 18.81
CA GLY A 25 -0.74 23.74 17.44
C GLY A 25 0.59 23.85 16.68
N ILE A 26 1.62 24.46 17.30
CA ILE A 26 2.96 24.59 16.71
C ILE A 26 3.56 23.22 16.43
N ILE A 27 3.55 22.32 17.41
CA ILE A 27 4.15 20.98 17.28
C ILE A 27 3.38 20.13 16.25
N SER A 28 2.05 20.19 16.25
CA SER A 28 1.21 19.40 15.35
C SER A 28 1.42 19.76 13.88
N SER A 29 1.71 21.04 13.59
CA SER A 29 1.97 21.51 12.22
C SER A 29 3.19 20.82 11.57
N LEU A 30 4.19 20.44 12.36
CA LEU A 30 5.38 19.72 11.92
C LEU A 30 5.22 18.20 12.04
N ALA A 31 4.56 17.74 13.11
CA ALA A 31 4.45 16.32 13.42
C ALA A 31 3.55 15.57 12.41
N ILE A 32 2.40 16.15 12.04
CA ILE A 32 1.43 15.50 11.14
C ILE A 32 2.03 15.18 9.76
N PRO A 33 2.60 16.14 9.00
CA PRO A 33 3.15 15.83 7.67
C PRO A 33 4.31 14.83 7.73
N ASN A 34 5.14 14.89 8.78
CA ASN A 34 6.23 13.93 8.97
C ASN A 34 5.72 12.52 9.28
N TYR A 35 4.71 12.40 10.12
CA TYR A 35 4.06 11.12 10.40
C TYR A 35 3.42 10.52 9.13
N LEU A 36 2.73 11.33 8.33
CA LEU A 36 2.13 10.88 7.07
C LEU A 36 3.20 10.36 6.10
N LYS A 37 4.33 11.07 5.93
CA LYS A 37 5.46 10.60 5.11
C LYS A 37 6.07 9.29 5.64
N PHE A 38 6.19 9.13 6.96
CA PHE A 38 6.70 7.90 7.56
C PHE A 38 5.78 6.71 7.26
N THR A 39 4.46 6.88 7.45
CA THR A 39 3.47 5.84 7.12
C THR A 39 3.48 5.49 5.63
N ALA A 40 3.66 6.49 4.76
CA ALA A 40 3.76 6.27 3.32
C ALA A 40 5.02 5.48 2.93
N ARG A 41 6.18 5.80 3.52
CA ARG A 41 7.40 5.03 3.29
C ARG A 41 7.27 3.57 3.75
N SER A 42 6.64 3.35 4.90
CA SER A 42 6.38 2.00 5.41
C SER A 42 5.48 1.19 4.48
N GLN A 43 4.39 1.79 3.99
CA GLN A 43 3.48 1.15 3.04
C GLN A 43 4.14 0.89 1.67
N ARG A 44 5.06 1.76 1.22
CA ARG A 44 5.83 1.54 -0.01
C ARG A 44 6.82 0.39 0.13
N ALA A 45 7.44 0.24 1.31
CA ALA A 45 8.32 -0.90 1.59
C ALA A 45 7.54 -2.23 1.57
N GLU A 46 6.36 -2.28 2.20
CA GLU A 46 5.43 -3.44 2.16
C GLU A 46 5.06 -3.81 0.70
N MET A 47 4.79 -2.81 -0.13
CA MET A 47 4.56 -2.99 -1.55
C MET A 47 5.76 -3.64 -2.26
N LEU A 48 6.94 -3.04 -2.14
CA LEU A 48 8.14 -3.49 -2.85
C LEU A 48 8.54 -4.90 -2.47
N GLU A 49 8.34 -5.28 -1.20
CA GLU A 49 8.55 -6.65 -0.72
C GLU A 49 7.61 -7.62 -1.45
N THR A 50 6.32 -7.28 -1.55
CA THR A 50 5.32 -8.10 -2.23
C THR A 50 5.63 -8.23 -3.72
N VAL A 51 5.96 -7.13 -4.40
CA VAL A 51 6.34 -7.14 -5.81
C VAL A 51 7.60 -7.98 -6.05
N SER A 52 8.60 -7.88 -5.16
CA SER A 52 9.83 -8.69 -5.26
C SER A 52 9.54 -10.20 -5.18
N LYS A 53 8.60 -10.61 -4.33
CA LYS A 53 8.14 -12.00 -4.26
C LYS A 53 7.44 -12.44 -5.55
N MET A 54 6.58 -11.59 -6.12
CA MET A 54 5.94 -11.86 -7.41
C MET A 54 6.96 -12.03 -8.54
N LYS A 55 7.98 -11.16 -8.60
CA LYS A 55 9.07 -11.27 -9.58
C LYS A 55 9.84 -12.58 -9.44
N LEU A 56 10.16 -12.98 -8.21
CA LEU A 56 10.85 -14.25 -7.96
C LEU A 56 10.03 -15.45 -8.44
N TYR A 57 8.71 -15.42 -8.20
CA TYR A 57 7.81 -16.45 -8.71
C TYR A 57 7.84 -16.51 -10.24
N PHE A 58 7.59 -15.39 -10.92
CA PHE A 58 7.59 -15.35 -12.39
C PHE A 58 8.95 -15.68 -12.99
N LYS A 59 10.05 -15.29 -12.33
CA LYS A 59 11.41 -15.69 -12.72
C LYS A 59 11.59 -17.20 -12.63
N THR A 60 11.11 -17.82 -11.57
CA THR A 60 11.17 -19.27 -11.41
C THR A 60 10.30 -19.99 -12.46
N THR A 61 9.12 -19.43 -12.76
CA THR A 61 8.21 -19.98 -13.77
C THR A 61 8.82 -19.94 -15.18
N ILE A 62 9.38 -18.79 -15.60
CA ILE A 62 10.02 -18.66 -16.92
C ILE A 62 11.28 -19.55 -17.01
N ASP A 63 12.06 -19.68 -15.93
CA ASP A 63 13.24 -20.55 -15.91
C ASP A 63 12.89 -22.04 -16.06
N ASN A 64 11.77 -22.47 -15.46
CA ASN A 64 11.36 -23.87 -15.47
C ASN A 64 10.54 -24.26 -16.71
N THR A 65 9.70 -23.35 -17.22
CA THR A 65 8.71 -23.66 -18.26
C THR A 65 8.98 -22.98 -19.60
N GLY A 66 9.85 -21.97 -19.63
CA GLY A 66 10.09 -21.14 -20.81
C GLY A 66 8.95 -20.18 -21.17
N SER A 67 7.90 -20.09 -20.34
CA SER A 67 6.82 -19.09 -20.48
C SER A 67 6.45 -18.44 -19.14
N PHE A 68 5.90 -17.23 -19.17
CA PHE A 68 5.20 -16.65 -18.01
C PHE A 68 3.80 -17.22 -17.83
N ILE A 69 3.26 -17.85 -18.88
CA ILE A 69 1.91 -18.38 -18.92
C ILE A 69 1.95 -19.86 -18.55
N THR A 70 1.20 -20.21 -17.51
CA THR A 70 0.98 -21.58 -17.05
C THR A 70 -0.52 -21.89 -17.06
N PRO A 71 -0.93 -23.16 -16.84
CA PRO A 71 -2.34 -23.52 -16.75
C PRO A 71 -3.14 -22.75 -15.68
N ASN A 72 -2.46 -22.15 -14.70
CA ASN A 72 -3.06 -21.49 -13.55
C ASN A 72 -2.90 -19.96 -13.56
N THR A 73 -2.18 -19.41 -14.55
CA THR A 73 -2.13 -17.97 -14.81
C THR A 73 -3.21 -17.57 -15.83
N PRO A 74 -3.61 -16.28 -15.89
CA PRO A 74 -4.41 -15.76 -16.98
C PRO A 74 -3.76 -16.00 -18.35
N THR A 75 -4.59 -15.98 -19.40
CA THR A 75 -4.11 -15.96 -20.79
C THR A 75 -3.32 -14.67 -21.07
N ALA A 76 -2.41 -14.71 -22.06
CA ALA A 76 -1.66 -13.55 -22.54
C ALA A 76 -2.57 -12.32 -22.72
N GLY A 77 -2.15 -11.17 -22.19
CA GLY A 77 -2.87 -9.90 -22.28
C GLY A 77 -4.09 -9.77 -21.37
N THR A 78 -4.46 -10.82 -20.62
CA THR A 78 -5.58 -10.78 -19.68
C THR A 78 -5.08 -10.52 -18.27
N GLN A 79 -5.62 -9.50 -17.61
CA GLN A 79 -5.24 -9.19 -16.22
C GLN A 79 -5.81 -10.24 -15.25
N SER A 80 -5.05 -10.57 -14.20
CA SER A 80 -5.53 -11.34 -13.06
C SER A 80 -6.58 -10.56 -12.25
N ALA A 81 -7.32 -11.26 -11.39
CA ALA A 81 -8.24 -10.56 -10.50
C ALA A 81 -7.47 -9.64 -9.54
N VAL A 82 -7.96 -8.44 -9.26
CA VAL A 82 -7.32 -7.56 -8.27
C VAL A 82 -7.30 -8.23 -6.88
N ASN A 83 -6.18 -8.21 -6.17
CA ASN A 83 -6.04 -8.83 -4.85
C ASN A 83 -5.33 -7.87 -3.87
N PRO A 84 -5.83 -7.61 -2.65
CA PRO A 84 -7.11 -8.01 -2.06
C PRO A 84 -8.37 -7.52 -2.80
N ASN A 85 -9.54 -8.00 -2.35
CA ASN A 85 -10.82 -7.63 -2.95
C ASN A 85 -11.02 -6.10 -2.98
N PRO A 86 -11.26 -5.49 -4.16
CA PRO A 86 -11.42 -4.04 -4.30
C PRO A 86 -12.68 -3.48 -3.63
N ALA A 87 -13.62 -4.32 -3.20
CA ALA A 87 -14.79 -3.90 -2.41
C ALA A 87 -14.39 -3.34 -1.03
N THR A 88 -13.20 -3.67 -0.52
CA THR A 88 -12.68 -3.07 0.72
C THR A 88 -12.12 -1.67 0.42
N PRO A 89 -12.58 -0.62 1.14
CA PRO A 89 -12.14 0.75 0.91
C PRO A 89 -10.62 0.91 0.92
N VAL A 90 -10.13 1.80 0.07
CA VAL A 90 -8.70 2.07 -0.08
C VAL A 90 -8.12 2.60 1.23
N GLY A 91 -6.95 2.10 1.63
CA GLY A 91 -6.29 2.46 2.89
C GLY A 91 -6.76 1.67 4.12
N GLN A 92 -7.78 0.81 3.98
CA GLN A 92 -8.12 -0.17 5.01
C GLN A 92 -7.29 -1.45 4.84
N PRO A 93 -6.85 -2.07 5.96
CA PRO A 93 -6.19 -3.36 5.94
C PRO A 93 -7.12 -4.40 5.29
N ALA A 94 -6.61 -5.13 4.30
CA ALA A 94 -7.33 -6.23 3.66
C ALA A 94 -6.48 -7.50 3.64
N SER A 95 -7.13 -8.65 3.74
CA SER A 95 -6.50 -9.96 3.67
C SER A 95 -6.25 -10.36 2.22
N TRP A 96 -5.15 -11.07 1.98
CA TRP A 96 -4.92 -11.75 0.71
C TRP A 96 -5.98 -12.83 0.46
N ASP A 97 -6.48 -12.91 -0.77
CA ASP A 97 -7.42 -13.94 -1.22
C ASP A 97 -6.68 -14.94 -2.13
N ASN A 98 -6.38 -16.12 -1.60
CA ASN A 98 -5.65 -17.19 -2.29
C ASN A 98 -6.49 -17.96 -3.32
N HIS A 99 -7.80 -17.71 -3.40
CA HIS A 99 -8.70 -18.41 -4.33
C HIS A 99 -9.18 -17.55 -5.50
N ARG A 100 -8.67 -16.32 -5.63
CA ARG A 100 -8.96 -15.45 -6.78
C ARG A 100 -8.27 -15.97 -8.05
N ALA A 101 -8.93 -15.77 -9.19
CA ALA A 101 -8.42 -16.14 -10.50
C ALA A 101 -7.03 -15.52 -10.76
N GLY A 102 -6.06 -16.37 -11.11
CA GLY A 102 -4.66 -16.00 -11.31
C GLY A 102 -3.80 -16.00 -10.04
N TRP A 103 -4.34 -16.29 -8.85
CA TRP A 103 -3.56 -16.27 -7.60
C TRP A 103 -3.40 -17.64 -6.93
N VAL A 104 -3.94 -18.68 -7.53
CA VAL A 104 -3.99 -20.04 -6.95
C VAL A 104 -2.59 -20.63 -6.73
N ASP A 105 -1.62 -20.26 -7.58
CA ASP A 105 -0.28 -20.83 -7.58
C ASP A 105 0.79 -19.93 -6.97
N LEU A 106 0.47 -18.67 -6.64
CA LEU A 106 1.42 -17.74 -6.04
C LEU A 106 1.58 -18.09 -4.54
N PRO A 107 2.69 -18.71 -4.10
CA PRO A 107 2.74 -19.46 -2.83
C PRO A 107 2.80 -18.62 -1.55
N PHE A 108 2.67 -17.31 -1.62
CA PHE A 108 2.96 -16.42 -0.50
C PHE A 108 1.93 -15.30 -0.41
N PRO A 109 0.87 -15.43 0.42
CA PRO A 109 0.20 -14.23 0.88
C PRO A 109 1.25 -13.40 1.64
N PRO A 110 1.45 -12.13 1.30
CA PRO A 110 2.33 -11.26 2.09
C PRO A 110 1.86 -11.27 3.56
N GLU A 111 2.83 -11.26 4.48
CA GLU A 111 2.54 -11.39 5.89
C GLU A 111 1.78 -10.15 6.38
N GLY A 112 0.63 -10.37 7.02
CA GLY A 112 -0.17 -9.30 7.60
C GLY A 112 -1.19 -8.68 6.63
N ALA A 113 -1.73 -7.54 7.04
CA ALA A 113 -2.79 -6.88 6.30
C ALA A 113 -2.23 -5.96 5.22
N LEU A 114 -2.68 -6.19 3.99
CA LEU A 114 -2.28 -5.44 2.82
C LEU A 114 -3.04 -4.12 2.73
N ARG A 115 -2.29 -3.06 2.45
CA ARG A 115 -2.86 -1.71 2.21
C ARG A 115 -2.92 -1.35 0.74
N MET A 116 -2.17 -2.07 -0.09
CA MET A 116 -2.17 -1.95 -1.53
C MET A 116 -2.96 -3.09 -2.17
N ARG A 117 -3.32 -2.90 -3.44
CA ARG A 117 -4.01 -3.84 -4.31
C ARG A 117 -3.06 -4.20 -5.43
N TYR A 118 -3.01 -5.46 -5.80
CA TYR A 118 -2.07 -6.02 -6.75
C TYR A 118 -2.86 -6.71 -7.86
N ALA A 119 -2.38 -6.55 -9.07
CA ALA A 119 -2.83 -7.28 -10.25
C ALA A 119 -1.59 -7.57 -11.10
N TYR A 120 -1.71 -8.53 -11.99
CA TYR A 120 -0.67 -8.76 -12.99
C TYR A 120 -1.29 -9.18 -14.31
N THR A 121 -0.60 -8.88 -15.40
CA THR A 121 -1.00 -9.24 -16.76
C THR A 121 0.18 -9.95 -17.40
N PRO A 122 0.11 -11.28 -17.59
CA PRO A 122 1.15 -11.99 -18.32
C PRO A 122 1.04 -11.67 -19.82
N ALA A 123 2.17 -11.66 -20.50
CA ALA A 123 2.31 -11.65 -21.94
C ALA A 123 3.26 -12.79 -22.34
N ASP A 124 3.45 -13.00 -23.64
CA ASP A 124 4.33 -14.06 -24.14
C ASP A 124 5.80 -13.79 -23.77
N ASP A 125 6.21 -12.52 -23.70
CA ASP A 125 7.58 -12.07 -23.55
C ASP A 125 7.84 -11.20 -22.31
N HIS A 126 6.82 -10.92 -21.49
CA HIS A 126 6.95 -10.16 -20.25
C HIS A 126 5.77 -10.44 -19.31
N VAL A 127 5.86 -9.94 -18.07
CA VAL A 127 4.72 -9.83 -17.17
C VAL A 127 4.65 -8.41 -16.62
N THR A 128 3.48 -7.80 -16.70
CA THR A 128 3.22 -6.49 -16.09
C THR A 128 2.62 -6.70 -14.71
N ILE A 129 3.26 -6.17 -13.68
CA ILE A 129 2.74 -6.12 -12.31
C ILE A 129 2.19 -4.71 -12.08
N ASP A 130 0.92 -4.63 -11.72
CA ASP A 130 0.23 -3.36 -11.41
C ASP A 130 -0.13 -3.34 -9.92
N VAL A 131 0.27 -2.27 -9.24
CA VAL A 131 -0.01 -2.05 -7.84
C VAL A 131 -0.69 -0.71 -7.64
N CYS A 132 -1.75 -0.74 -6.83
CA CYS A 132 -2.63 0.37 -6.65
C CYS A 132 -3.08 0.56 -5.21
N GLY A 133 -3.11 1.80 -4.76
CA GLY A 133 -3.61 2.10 -3.43
C GLY A 133 -3.63 3.58 -3.09
N SER A 134 -3.71 3.84 -1.79
CA SER A 134 -3.78 5.20 -1.26
C SER A 134 -2.82 5.37 -0.11
N PHE A 135 -1.98 6.39 -0.22
CA PHE A 135 -1.12 6.81 0.87
C PHE A 135 -1.74 8.02 1.60
N PRO A 136 -1.74 8.00 2.94
CA PRO A 136 -2.12 9.16 3.73
C PRO A 136 -1.28 10.38 3.36
N GLY A 137 -1.92 11.52 3.08
CA GLY A 137 -1.24 12.78 2.79
C GLY A 137 -0.82 12.99 1.33
N MET A 138 -1.09 12.07 0.41
CA MET A 138 -0.83 12.24 -1.04
C MET A 138 -2.02 12.83 -1.83
N GLY A 139 -2.99 13.41 -1.13
CA GLY A 139 -4.15 14.05 -1.75
C GLY A 139 -5.31 13.09 -2.00
N ALA A 140 -6.29 13.56 -2.76
CA ALA A 140 -7.53 12.85 -3.03
C ALA A 140 -7.28 11.55 -3.84
N ASN A 141 -8.12 10.55 -3.62
CA ASN A 141 -8.18 9.38 -4.51
C ASN A 141 -8.82 9.83 -5.83
N ILE A 142 -8.15 9.56 -6.95
CA ILE A 142 -8.58 9.97 -8.28
C ILE A 142 -8.89 8.71 -9.08
N ALA A 143 -10.04 8.70 -9.77
CA ALA A 143 -10.39 7.62 -10.70
C ALA A 143 -9.43 7.62 -11.89
N GLY A 144 -8.99 6.45 -12.36
CA GLY A 144 -8.13 6.31 -13.54
C GLY A 144 -6.62 6.25 -13.24
N ILE A 145 -6.15 6.73 -12.08
CA ILE A 145 -4.76 6.47 -11.65
C ILE A 145 -4.52 4.96 -11.57
N CYS A 146 -5.50 4.24 -11.02
CA CYS A 146 -5.46 2.79 -10.82
C CYS A 146 -6.32 2.00 -11.82
N GLY A 147 -6.56 2.58 -13.00
CA GLY A 147 -7.55 2.10 -13.96
C GLY A 147 -8.98 2.53 -13.58
N ASP A 148 -9.95 2.13 -14.41
CA ASP A 148 -11.33 2.62 -14.33
C ASP A 148 -12.15 2.05 -13.14
N SER A 149 -11.64 1.00 -12.48
CA SER A 149 -12.35 0.27 -11.43
C SER A 149 -11.77 0.45 -10.02
N LEU A 150 -10.64 1.13 -9.88
CA LEU A 150 -9.96 1.31 -8.60
C LEU A 150 -9.69 2.80 -8.35
N LEU A 151 -10.20 3.30 -7.23
CA LEU A 151 -9.82 4.61 -6.73
C LEU A 151 -8.46 4.49 -6.03
N GLY A 152 -7.57 5.46 -6.25
CA GLY A 152 -6.27 5.50 -5.59
C GLY A 152 -5.60 6.85 -5.81
N ASN A 153 -4.61 7.17 -4.98
CA ASN A 153 -3.74 8.33 -5.19
C ASN A 153 -2.30 7.92 -5.53
N TYR A 154 -2.06 6.63 -5.74
CA TYR A 154 -0.78 6.07 -6.11
C TYR A 154 -0.92 4.79 -6.93
N ARG A 155 -0.11 4.70 -7.99
CA ARG A 155 0.07 3.55 -8.86
C ARG A 155 1.55 3.26 -9.04
N TYR A 156 1.91 1.99 -8.96
CA TYR A 156 3.22 1.47 -9.31
C TYR A 156 3.03 0.36 -10.34
N VAL A 157 3.71 0.47 -11.49
CA VAL A 157 3.67 -0.54 -12.54
C VAL A 157 5.10 -0.96 -12.86
N GLU A 158 5.33 -2.27 -12.85
CA GLU A 158 6.61 -2.85 -13.20
C GLU A 158 6.42 -3.89 -14.30
N ILE A 159 7.11 -3.71 -15.42
CA ILE A 159 7.15 -4.66 -16.53
C ILE A 159 8.42 -5.49 -16.35
N PHE A 160 8.27 -6.80 -16.16
CA PHE A 160 9.37 -7.73 -15.94
C PHE A 160 9.58 -8.62 -17.16
N TYR A 161 10.83 -8.73 -17.61
CA TYR A 161 11.22 -9.47 -18.81
C TYR A 161 12.03 -10.74 -18.47
N PRO A 162 12.06 -11.76 -19.36
CA PRO A 162 12.75 -13.04 -19.15
C PRO A 162 14.26 -12.90 -18.91
N ASN A 163 14.87 -11.89 -19.52
CA ASN A 163 16.29 -11.56 -19.37
C ASN A 163 16.64 -10.98 -17.97
N GLY A 164 15.65 -10.81 -17.09
CA GLY A 164 15.82 -10.25 -15.75
C GLY A 164 15.79 -8.73 -15.69
N THR A 165 15.60 -8.02 -16.81
CA THR A 165 15.41 -6.57 -16.80
C THR A 165 13.98 -6.21 -16.39
N SER A 166 13.79 -4.98 -15.91
CA SER A 166 12.48 -4.47 -15.53
C SER A 166 12.34 -2.98 -15.80
N ASP A 167 11.19 -2.58 -16.37
CA ASP A 167 10.82 -1.18 -16.57
C ASP A 167 9.81 -0.77 -15.50
N ILE A 168 10.10 0.32 -14.77
CA ILE A 168 9.30 0.78 -13.65
C ILE A 168 8.66 2.12 -14.00
N THR A 169 7.36 2.23 -13.74
CA THR A 169 6.63 3.50 -13.80
C THR A 169 5.84 3.70 -12.51
N GLU A 170 5.97 4.89 -11.91
CA GLU A 170 5.37 5.21 -10.61
C GLU A 170 4.68 6.57 -10.68
N PHE A 171 3.44 6.63 -10.21
CA PHE A 171 2.60 7.83 -10.28
C PHE A 171 1.77 8.02 -9.00
N PRO A 172 1.86 9.18 -8.33
CA PRO A 172 2.88 10.21 -8.51
C PRO A 172 4.27 9.67 -8.15
N VAL A 173 5.32 10.25 -8.73
CA VAL A 173 6.69 9.90 -8.36
C VAL A 173 6.88 10.22 -6.88
N ALA A 174 7.10 9.20 -6.04
CA ALA A 174 7.28 9.40 -4.61
C ALA A 174 8.59 10.17 -4.31
N PHE A 175 8.53 11.06 -3.30
CA PHE A 175 9.60 11.96 -2.86
C PHE A 175 10.93 11.28 -2.48
#